data_AF-A0A7J9QTY2-F1
#
_entry.id   AF-A0A7J9QTY2-F1
#
_cell.length_a   1.000
_cell.length_b   1.000
_cell.length_c   1.000
_cell.angle_alpha   90.00
_cell.angle_beta   90.00
_cell.angle_gamma   90.00
#
_symmetry.space_group_name_H-M   'P 1'
#
loop_
_entity.id
_entity.type
_entity.pdbx_description
1 polymer ?
#
loop_
_entity_poly.entity_id
_entity_poly.type
_entity_poly.pdbx_seq_one_letter_code
_entity_poly.pdbx_strand_id
1 'polypeptide(L)'
;MNTRPLNSDKPVSIAIAINGIGIPEDSESWTGPKGEVVIFTVIPEFGDMTIVLLSITIALVIVFSFKSRIMNPQKKSILQISK
;
A
#
# COMPACT_ATOMS: atom_id res chain seq x y z
N MET A 1 5.37 -10.65 -25.18
CA MET A 1 3.89 -10.71 -25.18
C MET A 1 3.47 -9.96 -23.93
N ASN A 2 3.08 -8.70 -24.07
CA ASN A 2 2.95 -7.80 -22.92
C ASN A 2 1.47 -7.51 -22.69
N THR A 3 0.98 -7.83 -21.50
CA THR A 3 -0.39 -7.55 -21.08
C THR A 3 -0.55 -6.06 -20.80
N ARG A 4 -1.69 -5.48 -21.18
CA ARG A 4 -1.99 -4.06 -20.96
C ARG A 4 -2.32 -3.81 -19.49
N PRO A 5 -1.91 -2.67 -18.91
CA PRO A 5 -2.26 -2.32 -17.54
C PRO A 5 -3.78 -2.12 -17.39
N LEU A 6 -4.31 -2.53 -16.24
CA LEU A 6 -5.70 -2.30 -15.87
C LEU A 6 -5.86 -0.84 -15.44
N ASN A 7 -6.77 -0.10 -16.09
CA ASN A 7 -7.00 1.33 -15.85
C ASN A 7 -8.19 1.60 -14.90
N SER A 8 -8.70 0.60 -14.19
CA SER A 8 -9.89 0.72 -13.35
C SER A 8 -9.65 0.11 -11.98
N ASP A 9 -10.10 0.81 -10.93
CA ASP A 9 -10.02 0.40 -9.53
C ASP A 9 -11.08 -0.65 -9.14
N LYS A 10 -11.89 -1.10 -10.09
CA LYS A 10 -12.94 -2.09 -9.83
C LYS A 10 -12.30 -3.43 -9.44
N PRO A 11 -12.88 -4.16 -8.48
CA PRO A 11 -12.42 -5.50 -8.14
C PRO A 11 -12.37 -6.38 -9.39
N VAL A 12 -11.25 -7.07 -9.60
CA VAL A 12 -11.08 -8.01 -10.70
C VAL A 12 -11.02 -9.42 -10.12
N SER A 13 -11.86 -10.30 -10.63
CA SER A 13 -11.81 -11.73 -10.34
C SER A 13 -10.84 -12.41 -11.29
N ILE A 14 -9.77 -12.97 -10.74
CA ILE A 14 -8.78 -13.73 -11.50
C ILE A 14 -9.05 -15.21 -11.25
N ALA A 15 -9.34 -15.94 -12.34
CA ALA A 15 -9.47 -17.39 -12.32
C ALA A 15 -8.18 -18.00 -12.88
N ILE A 16 -7.43 -18.70 -12.04
CA ILE A 16 -6.24 -19.44 -12.46
C ILE A 16 -6.64 -20.91 -12.51
N ALA A 17 -6.61 -21.49 -13.71
CA ALA A 17 -6.75 -22.92 -13.88
C ALA A 17 -5.37 -23.57 -13.70
N ILE A 18 -5.23 -24.40 -12.67
CA ILE A 18 -4.03 -25.22 -12.51
C ILE A 18 -4.17 -26.40 -13.47
N ASN A 19 -3.32 -26.41 -14.49
CA ASN A 19 -3.34 -27.42 -15.52
C ASN A 19 -2.52 -28.67 -15.14
N GLY A 20 -1.68 -28.60 -14.10
CA GLY A 20 -0.70 -29.64 -13.76
C GLY A 20 0.65 -29.42 -14.47
N ILE A 21 1.64 -30.24 -14.16
CA ILE A 21 3.02 -30.14 -14.65
C ILE A 21 3.32 -31.33 -15.58
N GLY A 22 3.67 -31.07 -16.83
CA GLY A 22 4.13 -32.10 -17.77
C GLY A 22 4.38 -31.58 -19.19
N ILE A 23 4.49 -32.51 -20.15
CA ILE A 23 4.91 -32.23 -21.52
C ILE A 23 3.72 -31.66 -22.32
N PRO A 24 3.85 -30.55 -23.07
CA PRO A 24 2.73 -29.87 -23.73
C PRO A 24 1.81 -30.76 -24.58
N GLU A 25 2.36 -31.81 -25.17
CA GLU A 25 1.70 -32.70 -26.13
C GLU A 25 0.99 -33.89 -25.48
N ASP A 26 1.18 -34.11 -24.18
CA ASP A 26 0.60 -35.22 -23.42
C ASP A 26 0.03 -34.73 -22.09
N SER A 27 -1.14 -34.11 -22.15
CA SER A 27 -1.87 -33.57 -20.99
C SER A 27 -2.34 -34.64 -19.99
N GLU A 28 -2.40 -35.91 -20.41
CA GLU A 28 -2.81 -37.02 -19.56
C GLU A 28 -1.71 -37.39 -18.56
N SER A 29 -0.44 -37.38 -18.97
CA SER A 29 0.72 -37.66 -18.09
C SER A 29 1.10 -36.52 -17.15
N TRP A 30 0.42 -35.37 -17.23
CA TRP A 30 0.69 -34.24 -16.34
C TRP A 30 0.45 -34.64 -14.88
N THR A 31 1.34 -34.20 -14.00
CA THR A 31 1.31 -34.52 -12.56
C THR A 31 0.85 -33.29 -11.75
N GLY A 32 0.20 -33.52 -10.62
CA GLY A 32 -0.33 -32.46 -9.74
C GLY A 32 -1.81 -32.11 -9.95
N PRO A 33 -2.33 -31.09 -9.25
CA PRO A 33 -3.74 -30.70 -9.31
C PRO A 33 -4.13 -30.25 -10.72
N LYS A 34 -5.14 -30.89 -11.31
CA LYS A 34 -5.71 -30.53 -12.62
C LYS A 34 -7.13 -30.05 -12.44
N GLY A 35 -7.46 -28.89 -13.01
CA GLY A 35 -8.82 -28.34 -12.97
C GLY A 35 -9.20 -27.65 -11.67
N GLU A 36 -8.24 -27.42 -10.76
CA GLU A 36 -8.46 -26.58 -9.60
C GLU A 36 -8.48 -25.12 -10.05
N VAL A 37 -9.64 -24.48 -9.91
CA VAL A 37 -9.84 -23.07 -10.22
C VAL A 37 -9.76 -22.30 -8.92
N VAL A 38 -8.66 -21.59 -8.72
CA VAL A 38 -8.52 -20.71 -7.56
C VAL A 38 -8.97 -19.31 -7.96
N ILE A 39 -10.02 -18.82 -7.28
CA ILE A 39 -10.59 -17.50 -7.51
C ILE A 39 -9.99 -16.55 -6.49
N PHE A 40 -9.15 -15.63 -6.95
CA PHE A 40 -8.65 -14.55 -6.13
C PHE A 40 -9.40 -13.27 -6.48
N THR A 41 -9.99 -12.64 -5.47
CA THR A 41 -10.50 -11.28 -5.58
C THR A 41 -9.39 -10.37 -5.11
N VAL A 42 -8.65 -9.79 -6.05
CA VAL A 42 -7.63 -8.79 -5.73
C VAL A 42 -8.32 -7.44 -5.81
N ILE A 43 -8.34 -6.74 -4.68
CA ILE A 43 -8.66 -5.31 -4.67
C ILE A 43 -7.37 -4.63 -5.09
N PRO A 44 -7.31 -3.96 -6.26
CA PRO A 44 -6.13 -3.21 -6.64
C PRO A 44 -5.94 -2.07 -5.63
N GLU A 45 -4.99 -2.24 -4.72
CA GLU A 45 -4.56 -1.22 -3.76
C GLU A 45 -3.66 -0.24 -4.51
N PHE A 46 -4.22 0.89 -4.93
CA PHE A 46 -3.46 1.91 -5.63
C PHE A 46 -2.39 2.47 -4.69
N GLY A 47 -1.13 2.28 -5.09
CA GLY A 47 0.07 2.70 -4.38
C GLY A 47 0.19 4.20 -4.10
N ASP A 48 -0.76 5.02 -4.56
CA ASP A 48 -0.77 6.46 -4.35
C ASP A 48 -1.51 6.86 -3.06
N MET A 49 -2.58 6.15 -2.68
CA MET A 49 -3.39 6.53 -1.52
C MET A 49 -2.62 6.37 -0.20
N THR A 50 -1.76 5.35 -0.12
CA THR A 50 -0.86 5.12 1.02
C THR A 50 0.20 6.21 1.14
N ILE A 51 0.73 6.72 0.01
CA ILE A 51 1.73 7.80 0.01
C ILE A 51 1.08 9.14 0.39
N VAL A 52 -0.13 9.42 -0.08
CA VAL A 52 -0.87 10.64 0.26
C VAL A 52 -1.17 10.67 1.76
N LEU A 53 -1.66 9.57 2.33
CA LEU A 53 -1.97 9.49 3.76
C LEU A 53 -0.70 9.63 4.64
N LEU A 54 0.40 8.98 4.23
CA LEU A 54 1.68 9.10 4.93
C LEU A 54 2.19 10.55 4.90
N SER A 55 2.09 11.22 3.75
CA SER A 55 2.53 12.61 3.57
C SER A 55 1.75 13.58 4.45
N ILE A 56 0.42 13.43 4.50
CA ILE A 56 -0.47 14.25 5.37
C ILE A 56 -0.11 14.05 6.84
N THR A 57 0.14 12.80 7.24
CA THR A 57 0.47 12.45 8.63
C THR A 57 1.78 13.11 9.09
N ILE A 58 2.83 13.03 8.27
CA ILE A 58 4.13 13.65 8.58
C ILE A 58 4.00 15.17 8.68
N ALA A 59 3.27 15.80 7.75
CA ALA A 59 3.05 17.24 7.77
C ALA A 59 2.34 17.71 9.05
N LEU A 60 1.34 16.96 9.52
CA LEU A 60 0.65 17.27 10.78
C LEU A 60 1.60 17.19 11.98
N VAL A 61 2.37 16.11 12.12
CA VAL A 61 3.30 15.94 13.25
C VAL A 61 4.30 17.08 13.33
N ILE A 62 4.85 17.49 12.19
CA ILE A 62 5.76 18.63 12.06
C ILE A 62 5.05 19.89 12.57
N VAL A 63 3.90 20.26 12.00
CA VAL A 63 3.17 21.48 12.36
C VAL A 63 2.81 21.52 13.85
N PHE A 64 2.29 20.43 14.40
CA PHE A 64 1.92 20.32 15.82
C PHE A 64 3.15 20.41 16.74
N SER A 65 4.26 19.81 16.35
CA SER A 65 5.52 19.83 17.13
C SER A 65 6.16 21.22 17.17
N PHE A 66 6.15 21.95 16.05
CA PHE A 66 6.69 23.31 16.00
C PHE A 66 5.81 24.34 16.72
N LYS A 67 4.48 24.23 16.63
CA LYS A 67 3.54 25.13 17.35
C LYS A 67 3.76 25.09 18.86
N SER A 68 3.99 23.91 19.44
CA SER A 68 4.22 23.76 20.88
C SER A 68 5.48 24.49 21.36
N ARG A 69 6.57 24.46 20.56
CA ARG A 69 7.81 25.19 20.90
C ARG A 69 7.69 26.71 20.74
N ILE A 70 6.95 27.17 19.73
CA ILE A 70 6.80 28.60 19.42
C ILE A 70 5.81 29.28 20.37
N MET A 71 4.77 28.58 20.84
CA MET A 71 3.77 29.09 21.78
C MET A 71 4.24 29.14 23.23
N ASN A 72 5.48 28.69 23.52
CA ASN A 72 6.14 28.88 24.80
C ASN A 72 7.25 29.96 24.76
N PRO A 73 7.01 31.19 24.26
CA PRO A 73 7.99 32.24 24.41
C PRO A 73 7.85 32.83 25.82
N GLN A 74 8.96 32.91 26.57
CA GLN A 74 9.12 33.73 27.78
C GLN A 74 8.75 33.12 29.15
N LYS A 75 9.47 32.08 29.58
CA LYS A 75 10.03 32.09 30.95
C LYS A 75 11.40 32.79 30.97
N LYS A 76 11.49 34.00 30.40
CA LYS A 76 12.75 34.77 30.29
C LYS A 76 12.65 36.21 30.84
N SER A 77 11.47 36.65 31.27
CA SER A 77 11.28 38.01 31.80
C SER A 77 11.54 38.13 33.33
N ILE A 78 11.38 37.05 34.10
CA ILE A 78 11.43 37.12 35.58
C ILE A 78 12.86 37.21 36.15
N LEU A 79 13.91 36.94 35.34
CA LEU A 79 15.30 36.96 35.80
C LEU A 79 15.98 38.34 35.69
N GLN A 80 15.37 39.29 34.97
CA GLN A 80 15.94 40.64 34.77
C GLN A 80 15.45 41.67 35.80
N ILE A 81 14.54 41.29 36.71
CA ILE A 81 13.96 42.19 37.71
C ILE A 81 14.70 42.09 39.07
N SER A 82 15.67 41.17 39.20
CA SER A 82 16.38 40.89 40.47
C SER A 82 17.89 41.20 40.39
N LYS A 83 18.27 42.36 39.85
CA LYS A 83 19.65 42.86 39.93
C LYS A 83 19.66 44.33 40.37
#